data_AF-A0A7S2LPN9-F1
#
_entry.id   AF-A0A7S2LPN9-F1
#
_cell.length_a   1.000
_cell.length_b   1.000
_cell.length_c   1.000
_cell.angle_alpha   90.00
_cell.angle_beta   90.00
_cell.angle_gamma   90.00
#
_symmetry.space_group_name_H-M   'P 1'
#
loop_
_entity.id
_entity.type
_entity.pdbx_description
1 polymer ?
#
loop_
_entity_poly.entity_id
_entity_poly.type
_entity_poly.pdbx_seq_one_letter_code
_entity_poly.pdbx_strand_id
1 'polypeptide(L)'
;IKVPSFKSLYVQGPYLSEFSDKAVTTSNAIAVASGIGITPTLSLMLNYAGKKRVNIIWMCREAGLVEYILHKVDIEVITKNSYAFIYYTGKRELALPKNLPVNLFIFTSRPKLEETITGIVTSIHSGEDLPEELYEAQLDIANVPFKKRMQVALTRVLQIYGADEMFAYAVEQTQKEVFRHAKDESAMDDYDPEAVPLMGNPRRHSMLSFPEDAVSLEGLGAMIAEFCGGIGEYSSADLEEVFSLIDRYGTGFIDREDYDAFLVVLTKKESDRQSAKSKELATHIDRMLTKSLHTKSMHGLSVHKSNHLGRRCSLQETVNLMRIMVNESDKKDVFHDWSIFYCGGSNGIKKNLKDIAKKYGLAFAVEKFDW
;
A
#
# COMPACT_ATOMS: atom_id res chain seq x y z
N ILE A 1 19.36 -4.28 -7.75
CA ILE A 1 19.77 -4.30 -9.17
C ILE A 1 20.89 -5.33 -9.30
N LYS A 2 20.66 -6.48 -9.95
CA LYS A 2 21.65 -7.58 -10.04
C LYS A 2 22.39 -7.65 -11.38
N VAL A 3 21.99 -6.83 -12.36
CA VAL A 3 22.67 -6.74 -13.67
C VAL A 3 22.93 -5.26 -13.97
N PRO A 4 24.18 -4.83 -14.20
CA PRO A 4 24.48 -3.47 -14.61
C PRO A 4 23.86 -3.17 -15.98
N SER A 5 23.33 -1.96 -16.17
CA SER A 5 22.88 -1.51 -17.48
C SER A 5 24.09 -1.27 -18.38
N PHE A 6 24.11 -1.86 -19.58
CA PHE A 6 25.17 -1.65 -20.58
C PHE A 6 25.06 -0.32 -21.32
N LYS A 7 24.06 0.51 -21.00
CA LYS A 7 23.86 1.83 -21.63
C LYS A 7 24.61 2.91 -20.85
N SER A 8 25.53 3.61 -21.52
CA SER A 8 26.16 4.81 -20.97
C SER A 8 25.10 5.86 -20.65
N LEU A 9 25.17 6.44 -19.46
CA LEU A 9 24.29 7.51 -18.98
C LEU A 9 25.15 8.72 -18.63
N TYR A 10 24.76 9.89 -19.12
CA TYR A 10 25.32 11.16 -18.68
C TYR A 10 24.41 11.75 -17.62
N VAL A 11 24.96 12.02 -16.44
CA VAL A 11 24.24 12.61 -15.32
C VAL A 11 24.66 14.08 -15.22
N GLN A 12 23.71 14.99 -15.34
CA GLN A 12 23.93 16.41 -15.10
C GLN A 12 23.16 16.83 -13.84
N GLY A 13 23.89 17.20 -12.79
CA GLY A 13 23.35 17.54 -11.48
C GLY A 13 24.37 17.34 -10.35
N PRO A 14 23.95 17.49 -9.08
CA PRO A 14 22.59 17.75 -8.63
C PRO A 14 22.14 19.20 -8.88
N TYR A 15 20.83 19.40 -9.05
CA TYR A 15 20.19 20.71 -8.98
C TYR A 15 19.64 20.93 -7.57
N LEU A 16 19.76 22.16 -7.05
CA LEU A 16 19.24 22.50 -5.72
C LEU A 16 17.71 22.45 -5.72
N SER A 17 17.12 21.74 -4.75
CA SER A 17 15.67 21.69 -4.53
C SER A 17 15.27 22.74 -3.49
N GLU A 18 14.18 23.48 -3.74
CA GLU A 18 13.59 24.38 -2.74
C GLU A 18 13.15 23.66 -1.45
N PHE A 19 13.03 22.32 -1.50
CA PHE A 19 12.66 21.52 -0.35
C PHE A 19 13.78 21.52 0.70
N SER A 20 15.06 21.58 0.33
CA SER A 20 16.15 21.52 1.31
C SER A 20 16.12 22.71 2.28
N ASP A 21 15.99 23.92 1.75
CA ASP A 21 16.24 25.14 2.54
C ASP A 21 15.11 25.39 3.55
N LYS A 22 13.86 25.23 3.11
CA LYS A 22 12.69 25.41 4.00
C LYS A 22 12.47 24.21 4.90
N ALA A 23 12.86 23.00 4.49
CA ALA A 23 12.73 21.84 5.37
C ALA A 23 13.69 21.92 6.54
N VAL A 24 14.85 22.58 6.41
CA VAL A 24 15.80 22.77 7.52
C VAL A 24 15.20 23.62 8.65
N THR A 25 14.41 24.63 8.32
CA THR A 25 13.99 25.66 9.29
C THR A 25 12.79 25.28 10.17
N THR A 26 12.05 24.21 9.85
CA THR A 26 10.84 23.81 10.59
C THR A 26 10.97 22.41 11.18
N SER A 27 10.35 22.11 12.32
CA SER A 27 10.35 20.76 12.91
C SER A 27 9.29 19.85 12.30
N ASN A 28 8.21 20.44 11.78
CA ASN A 28 7.09 19.73 11.17
C ASN A 28 6.92 20.10 9.70
N ALA A 29 6.57 19.12 8.88
CA ALA A 29 6.33 19.32 7.46
C ALA A 29 5.10 18.55 6.97
N ILE A 30 4.45 19.11 5.95
CA ILE A 30 3.39 18.47 5.17
C ILE A 30 3.84 18.44 3.72
N ALA A 31 4.20 17.26 3.24
CA ALA A 31 4.58 17.02 1.86
C ALA A 31 3.35 16.61 1.04
N VAL A 32 2.95 17.50 0.15
CA VAL A 32 1.81 17.34 -0.74
C VAL A 32 2.30 16.98 -2.13
N ALA A 33 1.83 15.86 -2.67
CA ALA A 33 2.24 15.36 -3.98
C ALA A 33 1.03 15.14 -4.89
N SER A 34 1.20 15.34 -6.20
CA SER A 34 0.21 14.89 -7.19
C SER A 34 0.84 14.09 -8.33
N GLY A 35 0.29 12.89 -8.61
CA GLY A 35 0.80 11.98 -9.63
C GLY A 35 2.25 11.58 -9.34
N ILE A 36 3.12 11.72 -10.35
CA ILE A 36 4.57 11.43 -10.28
C ILE A 36 5.34 12.33 -9.30
N GLY A 37 4.74 13.43 -8.82
CA GLY A 37 5.36 14.30 -7.82
C GLY A 37 5.62 13.62 -6.47
N ILE A 38 5.21 12.38 -6.29
CA ILE A 38 5.51 11.58 -5.09
C ILE A 38 7.02 11.30 -4.93
N THR A 39 7.78 11.20 -6.03
CA THR A 39 9.21 10.84 -5.97
C THR A 39 10.06 11.83 -5.16
N PRO A 40 10.03 13.15 -5.43
CA PRO A 40 10.76 14.11 -4.59
C PRO A 40 10.19 14.19 -3.17
N THR A 41 8.88 13.97 -2.98
CA THR A 41 8.29 13.87 -1.64
C THR A 41 8.86 12.70 -0.85
N LEU A 42 9.03 11.53 -1.47
CA LEU A 42 9.66 10.38 -0.83
C LEU A 42 11.15 10.62 -0.54
N SER A 43 11.87 11.31 -1.43
CA SER A 43 13.25 11.72 -1.18
C SER A 43 13.35 12.64 0.05
N LEU A 44 12.46 13.63 0.16
CA LEU A 44 12.36 14.50 1.34
C LEU A 44 12.16 13.67 2.61
N MET A 45 11.20 12.73 2.59
CA MET A 45 10.94 11.89 3.76
C MET A 45 12.12 11.02 4.13
N LEU A 46 12.79 10.38 3.17
CA LEU A 46 13.96 9.54 3.44
C LEU A 46 15.10 10.37 4.05
N ASN A 47 15.32 11.61 3.58
CA ASN A 47 16.37 12.48 4.09
C ASN A 47 16.12 12.95 5.53
N TYR A 48 14.84 13.12 5.90
CA TYR A 48 14.41 13.62 7.20
C TYR A 48 13.78 12.57 8.12
N ALA A 49 13.73 11.31 7.70
CA ALA A 49 13.22 10.19 8.49
C ALA A 49 13.94 10.14 9.85
N GLY A 50 13.16 10.06 10.92
CA GLY A 50 13.67 10.07 12.30
C GLY A 50 14.22 11.41 12.80
N LYS A 51 14.42 12.41 11.93
CA LYS A 51 14.88 13.76 12.29
C LYS A 51 13.71 14.73 12.47
N LYS A 52 12.67 14.57 11.65
CA LYS A 52 11.50 15.47 11.59
C LYS A 52 10.22 14.68 11.37
N ARG A 53 9.08 15.27 11.76
CA ARG A 53 7.75 14.73 11.46
C ARG A 53 7.31 15.24 10.08
N VAL A 54 7.25 14.35 9.09
CA VAL A 54 6.90 14.68 7.70
C VAL A 54 5.64 13.91 7.29
N ASN A 55 4.51 14.60 7.28
CA ASN A 55 3.22 14.03 6.90
C ASN A 55 3.03 14.09 5.38
N ILE A 56 2.42 13.08 4.78
CA ILE A 56 2.18 13.01 3.33
C ILE A 56 0.70 13.24 3.01
N ILE A 57 0.44 14.05 1.98
CA ILE A 57 -0.83 14.07 1.27
C ILE A 57 -0.55 13.82 -0.21
N TRP A 58 -0.79 12.60 -0.68
CA TRP A 58 -0.56 12.21 -2.06
C TRP A 58 -1.87 12.04 -2.81
N MET A 59 -2.04 12.77 -3.92
CA MET A 59 -3.18 12.63 -4.82
C MET A 59 -2.73 11.90 -6.09
N CYS A 60 -3.27 10.72 -6.34
CA CYS A 60 -2.92 9.94 -7.52
C CYS A 60 -4.16 9.39 -8.22
N ARG A 61 -4.14 9.34 -9.55
CA ARG A 61 -5.18 8.68 -10.34
C ARG A 61 -4.73 7.32 -10.86
N GLU A 62 -3.43 7.10 -10.90
CA GLU A 62 -2.82 5.91 -11.51
C GLU A 62 -2.58 4.85 -10.43
N ALA A 63 -3.36 3.77 -10.50
CA ALA A 63 -3.24 2.68 -9.53
C ALA A 63 -1.89 1.97 -9.59
N GLY A 64 -1.30 1.82 -10.79
CA GLY A 64 0.01 1.18 -10.94
C GLY A 64 1.11 1.90 -10.16
N LEU A 65 1.08 3.24 -10.16
CA LEU A 65 2.02 4.06 -9.40
C LEU A 65 1.80 3.92 -7.88
N VAL A 66 0.54 3.95 -7.43
CA VAL A 66 0.21 3.77 -6.00
C VAL A 66 0.69 2.40 -5.51
N GLU A 67 0.31 1.34 -6.23
CA GLU A 67 0.69 -0.04 -5.88
C GLU A 67 2.21 -0.22 -5.90
N TYR A 68 2.90 0.29 -6.94
CA TYR A 68 4.36 0.22 -7.01
C TYR A 68 5.03 0.85 -5.77
N ILE A 69 4.59 2.04 -5.37
CA ILE A 69 5.14 2.72 -4.18
C ILE A 69 4.84 1.93 -2.90
N LEU A 70 3.60 1.46 -2.72
CA LEU A 70 3.23 0.66 -1.55
C LEU A 70 4.00 -0.66 -1.45
N HIS A 71 4.46 -1.23 -2.58
CA HIS A 71 5.20 -2.49 -2.61
C HIS A 71 6.72 -2.33 -2.57
N LYS A 72 7.27 -1.23 -3.11
CA LYS A 72 8.72 -1.06 -3.25
C LYS A 72 9.32 -0.11 -2.24
N VAL A 73 8.51 0.71 -1.59
CA VAL A 73 8.95 1.65 -0.57
C VAL A 73 8.52 1.13 0.78
N ASP A 74 9.46 1.10 1.72
CA ASP A 74 9.15 0.83 3.13
C ASP A 74 8.43 2.05 3.73
N ILE A 75 7.12 2.09 3.51
CA ILE A 75 6.29 3.20 3.97
C ILE A 75 6.26 3.25 5.50
N GLU A 76 6.35 2.11 6.18
CA GLU A 76 6.35 2.04 7.63
C GLU A 76 7.54 2.80 8.22
N VAL A 77 8.74 2.55 7.71
CA VAL A 77 9.96 3.22 8.18
C VAL A 77 9.88 4.73 7.98
N ILE A 78 9.41 5.19 6.83
CA ILE A 78 9.38 6.63 6.54
C ILE A 78 8.20 7.34 7.19
N THR A 79 7.15 6.63 7.57
CA THR A 79 5.95 7.23 8.16
C THR A 79 5.79 6.97 9.65
N LYS A 80 6.67 6.20 10.32
CA LYS A 80 6.53 5.77 11.73
C LYS A 80 5.82 6.73 12.70
N ASN A 81 6.16 8.02 12.64
CA ASN A 81 5.57 9.07 13.48
C ASN A 81 4.86 10.14 12.63
N SER A 82 4.19 9.79 11.54
CA SER A 82 3.64 10.73 10.56
C SER A 82 2.43 10.13 9.87
N TYR A 83 1.47 10.96 9.45
CA TYR A 83 0.37 10.50 8.63
C TYR A 83 0.79 10.32 7.17
N ALA A 84 0.28 9.29 6.51
CA ALA A 84 0.32 9.15 5.06
C ALA A 84 -1.09 9.05 4.48
N PHE A 85 -1.55 10.11 3.82
CA PHE A 85 -2.83 10.14 3.16
C PHE A 85 -2.67 9.97 1.65
N ILE A 86 -3.24 8.90 1.10
CA ILE A 86 -3.31 8.64 -0.34
C ILE A 86 -4.74 8.88 -0.82
N TYR A 87 -4.96 9.95 -1.55
CA TYR A 87 -6.22 10.25 -2.24
C TYR A 87 -6.17 9.66 -3.65
N TYR A 88 -6.59 8.40 -3.75
CA TYR A 88 -6.66 7.67 -5.00
C TYR A 88 -7.95 7.99 -5.76
N THR A 89 -7.84 8.73 -6.85
CA THR A 89 -8.97 9.22 -7.66
C THR A 89 -9.16 8.44 -8.96
N GLY A 90 -8.50 7.28 -9.08
CA GLY A 90 -8.63 6.39 -10.22
C GLY A 90 -9.88 5.51 -10.15
N LYS A 91 -10.27 4.95 -11.30
CA LYS A 91 -11.43 4.05 -11.40
C LYS A 91 -11.09 2.59 -11.08
N ARG A 92 -9.83 2.20 -11.26
CA ARG A 92 -9.36 0.83 -11.07
C ARG A 92 -9.28 0.51 -9.57
N GLU A 93 -9.69 -0.67 -9.13
CA GLU A 93 -9.46 -1.08 -7.73
C GLU A 93 -7.96 -1.28 -7.47
N LEU A 94 -7.52 -0.90 -6.27
CA LEU A 94 -6.12 -1.04 -5.85
C LEU A 94 -5.87 -2.45 -5.33
N ALA A 95 -4.78 -3.06 -5.80
CA ALA A 95 -4.22 -4.28 -5.23
C ALA A 95 -3.26 -3.90 -4.10
N LEU A 96 -3.75 -3.90 -2.86
CA LEU A 96 -2.99 -3.45 -1.69
C LEU A 96 -2.11 -4.58 -1.11
N PRO A 97 -0.93 -4.24 -0.54
CA PRO A 97 -0.12 -5.21 0.19
C PRO A 97 -0.88 -5.78 1.41
N LYS A 98 -0.43 -6.95 1.89
CA LYS A 98 -1.05 -7.64 3.03
C LYS A 98 -1.00 -6.80 4.30
N ASN A 99 0.13 -6.16 4.54
CA ASN A 99 0.34 -5.30 5.69
C ASN A 99 0.49 -3.87 5.18
N LEU A 100 -0.38 -2.98 5.64
CA LEU A 100 -0.24 -1.54 5.46
C LEU A 100 0.09 -0.91 6.80
N PRO A 101 0.95 0.12 6.85
CA PRO A 101 1.20 0.87 8.07
C PRO A 101 -0.10 1.48 8.61
N VAL A 102 -0.29 1.45 9.93
CA VAL A 102 -1.54 1.85 10.62
C VAL A 102 -1.87 3.35 10.50
N ASN A 103 -0.86 4.10 10.12
CA ASN A 103 -0.85 5.54 9.90
C ASN A 103 -0.96 5.90 8.41
N LEU A 104 -1.18 4.91 7.54
CA LEU A 104 -1.47 5.08 6.13
C LEU A 104 -2.96 4.94 5.86
N PHE A 105 -3.51 5.90 5.12
CA PHE A 105 -4.92 6.00 4.82
C PHE A 105 -5.11 6.17 3.32
N ILE A 106 -5.98 5.37 2.72
CA ILE A 106 -6.29 5.45 1.30
C ILE A 106 -7.76 5.84 1.13
N PHE A 107 -7.99 6.99 0.48
CA PHE A 107 -9.32 7.52 0.19
C PHE A 107 -9.59 7.49 -1.32
N THR A 108 -10.84 7.22 -1.70
CA THR A 108 -11.27 7.19 -3.11
C THR A 108 -11.83 8.54 -3.60
N SER A 109 -11.75 9.57 -2.77
CA SER A 109 -12.28 10.91 -3.03
C SER A 109 -11.15 11.94 -3.25
N ARG A 110 -11.53 13.15 -3.66
CA ARG A 110 -10.58 14.28 -3.70
C ARG A 110 -10.38 14.84 -2.29
N PRO A 111 -9.16 15.26 -1.92
CA PRO A 111 -8.93 15.84 -0.61
C PRO A 111 -9.58 17.20 -0.48
N LYS A 112 -10.09 17.47 0.72
CA LYS A 112 -10.34 18.83 1.19
C LYS A 112 -9.09 19.33 1.89
N LEU A 113 -8.13 19.82 1.09
CA LEU A 113 -6.76 20.10 1.55
C LEU A 113 -6.67 20.95 2.81
N GLU A 114 -7.51 21.99 2.94
CA GLU A 114 -7.52 22.84 4.12
C GLU A 114 -7.90 22.06 5.38
N GLU A 115 -9.05 21.35 5.35
CA GLU A 115 -9.53 20.53 6.47
C GLU A 115 -8.50 19.44 6.84
N THR A 116 -7.92 18.77 5.84
CA THR A 116 -6.88 17.75 6.05
C THR A 116 -5.63 18.34 6.71
N ILE A 117 -5.11 19.45 6.21
CA ILE A 117 -3.90 20.11 6.73
C ILE A 117 -4.14 20.58 8.17
N THR A 118 -5.25 21.26 8.43
CA THR A 118 -5.58 21.72 9.78
C THR A 118 -5.76 20.55 10.74
N GLY A 119 -6.40 19.46 10.30
CA GLY A 119 -6.59 18.26 11.12
C GLY A 119 -5.27 17.62 11.54
N ILE A 120 -4.31 17.50 10.60
CA ILE A 120 -2.95 17.02 10.88
C ILE A 120 -2.27 17.88 11.95
N VAL A 121 -2.27 19.20 11.74
CA VAL A 121 -1.59 20.14 12.66
C VAL A 121 -2.22 20.11 14.04
N THR A 122 -3.56 20.07 14.10
CA THR A 122 -4.30 19.99 15.37
C THR A 122 -3.97 18.70 16.12
N SER A 123 -4.09 17.54 15.48
CA SER A 123 -3.83 16.25 16.15
C SER A 123 -2.39 16.17 16.68
N ILE A 124 -1.41 16.59 15.88
CA ILE A 124 -0.01 16.56 16.31
C ILE A 124 0.27 17.48 17.49
N HIS A 125 -0.41 18.64 17.58
CA HIS A 125 -0.24 19.55 18.71
C HIS A 125 -1.08 19.21 19.94
N SER A 126 -2.26 18.61 19.75
CA SER A 126 -3.07 18.17 20.87
C SER A 126 -2.48 16.92 21.52
N GLY A 127 -1.71 16.12 20.76
CA GLY A 127 -1.24 14.81 21.22
C GLY A 127 -2.35 13.77 21.26
N GLU A 128 -3.50 14.04 20.65
CA GLU A 128 -4.63 13.12 20.56
C GLU A 128 -4.74 12.56 19.13
N ASP A 129 -5.16 11.30 19.02
CA ASP A 129 -5.32 10.57 17.75
C ASP A 129 -4.02 10.47 16.92
N LEU A 130 -2.86 10.44 17.60
CA LEU A 130 -1.55 10.46 16.95
C LEU A 130 -1.36 9.25 16.01
N PRO A 131 -0.62 9.41 14.89
CA PRO A 131 -0.38 8.32 13.94
C PRO A 131 0.12 7.03 14.59
N GLU A 132 1.01 7.17 15.57
CA GLU A 132 1.61 6.09 16.34
C GLU A 132 0.65 5.37 17.31
N GLU A 133 -0.52 5.95 17.61
CA GLU A 133 -1.52 5.42 18.53
C GLU A 133 -2.67 4.69 17.81
N LEU A 134 -2.75 4.77 16.49
CA LEU A 134 -3.86 4.24 15.67
C LEU A 134 -3.80 2.72 15.42
N TYR A 135 -2.92 2.00 16.14
CA TYR A 135 -2.59 0.60 15.92
C TYR A 135 -3.79 -0.36 16.06
N GLU A 136 -4.67 -0.15 17.04
CA GLU A 136 -5.73 -1.13 17.35
C GLU A 136 -6.94 -1.07 16.41
N ALA A 137 -7.27 0.11 15.87
CA ALA A 137 -8.47 0.30 15.06
C ALA A 137 -8.30 -0.10 13.58
N GLN A 138 -7.07 -0.21 13.08
CA GLN A 138 -6.78 -0.49 11.67
C GLN A 138 -6.42 -1.94 11.34
N LEU A 139 -6.14 -2.78 12.34
CA LEU A 139 -5.90 -4.23 12.14
C LEU A 139 -7.05 -4.89 11.36
N ASP A 140 -8.28 -4.42 11.55
CA ASP A 140 -9.47 -4.93 10.85
C ASP A 140 -9.49 -4.58 9.34
N ILE A 141 -8.82 -3.49 8.93
CA ILE A 141 -8.76 -3.04 7.52
C ILE A 141 -7.55 -3.64 6.80
N ALA A 142 -6.41 -3.78 7.48
CA ALA A 142 -5.22 -4.42 6.93
C ALA A 142 -5.47 -5.92 6.58
N ASN A 143 -6.36 -6.58 7.32
CA ASN A 143 -6.70 -7.99 7.15
C ASN A 143 -7.69 -8.27 6.00
N VAL A 144 -7.52 -7.64 4.83
CA VAL A 144 -8.28 -8.01 3.63
C VAL A 144 -8.04 -9.50 3.32
N PRO A 145 -9.07 -10.33 3.07
CA PRO A 145 -8.85 -11.76 2.79
C PRO A 145 -7.97 -12.00 1.56
N PHE A 146 -7.10 -13.01 1.64
CA PHE A 146 -6.17 -13.41 0.58
C PHE A 146 -6.84 -13.53 -0.80
N LYS A 147 -7.95 -14.27 -0.86
CA LYS A 147 -8.73 -14.48 -2.08
C LYS A 147 -9.09 -13.18 -2.80
N LYS A 148 -9.45 -12.14 -2.05
CA LYS A 148 -9.84 -10.84 -2.62
C LYS A 148 -8.63 -10.08 -3.17
N ARG A 149 -7.47 -10.13 -2.49
CA ARG A 149 -6.23 -9.55 -3.02
C ARG A 149 -5.79 -10.25 -4.31
N MET A 150 -5.78 -11.57 -4.29
CA MET A 150 -5.40 -12.40 -5.44
C MET A 150 -6.34 -12.16 -6.63
N GLN A 151 -7.65 -12.08 -6.38
CA GLN A 151 -8.65 -11.74 -7.40
C GLN A 151 -8.34 -10.43 -8.12
N VAL A 152 -8.07 -9.36 -7.36
CA VAL A 152 -7.77 -8.05 -7.93
C VAL A 152 -6.47 -8.09 -8.74
N ALA A 153 -5.43 -8.75 -8.22
CA ALA A 153 -4.14 -8.90 -8.89
C ALA A 153 -4.25 -9.69 -10.21
N LEU A 154 -4.85 -10.88 -10.18
CA LEU A 154 -5.00 -11.73 -11.38
C LEU A 154 -5.92 -11.12 -12.43
N THR A 155 -7.03 -10.48 -12.01
CA THR A 155 -7.91 -9.77 -12.95
C THR A 155 -7.14 -8.67 -13.71
N ARG A 156 -6.18 -8.01 -13.04
CA ARG A 156 -5.32 -7.02 -13.68
C ARG A 156 -4.35 -7.67 -14.66
N VAL A 157 -3.66 -8.73 -14.23
CA VAL A 157 -2.67 -9.41 -15.08
C VAL A 157 -3.32 -9.92 -16.35
N LEU A 158 -4.52 -10.54 -16.25
CA LEU A 158 -5.26 -11.05 -17.40
C LEU A 158 -5.73 -9.99 -18.40
N GLN A 159 -5.73 -8.71 -18.03
CA GLN A 159 -6.00 -7.61 -18.96
C GLN A 159 -4.76 -7.21 -19.77
N ILE A 160 -3.58 -7.55 -19.28
CA ILE A 160 -2.29 -7.19 -19.88
C ILE A 160 -1.72 -8.38 -20.65
N TYR A 161 -1.77 -9.56 -20.03
CA TYR A 161 -1.25 -10.82 -20.53
C TYR A 161 -2.42 -11.77 -20.77
N GLY A 162 -2.37 -12.53 -21.87
CA GLY A 162 -3.37 -13.56 -22.12
C GLY A 162 -3.24 -14.73 -21.14
N ALA A 163 -4.33 -15.44 -20.88
CA ALA A 163 -4.29 -16.67 -20.06
C ALA A 163 -3.29 -17.69 -20.63
N ASP A 164 -3.17 -17.78 -21.95
CA ASP A 164 -2.21 -18.66 -22.64
C ASP A 164 -0.76 -18.33 -22.29
N GLU A 165 -0.41 -17.04 -22.28
CA GLU A 165 0.94 -16.57 -21.99
C GLU A 165 1.31 -16.84 -20.53
N MET A 166 0.39 -16.58 -19.61
CA MET A 166 0.58 -16.86 -18.19
C MET A 166 0.73 -18.37 -17.92
N PHE A 167 -0.08 -19.20 -18.59
CA PHE A 167 0.01 -20.66 -18.48
C PHE A 167 1.35 -21.17 -19.00
N ALA A 168 1.74 -20.77 -20.21
CA ALA A 168 3.01 -21.18 -20.82
C ALA A 168 4.21 -20.81 -19.93
N TYR A 169 4.19 -19.61 -19.33
CA TYR A 169 5.21 -19.22 -18.37
C TYR A 169 5.20 -20.11 -17.12
N ALA A 170 4.03 -20.43 -16.57
CA ALA A 170 3.93 -21.31 -15.39
C ALA A 170 4.49 -22.71 -15.67
N VAL A 171 4.17 -23.30 -16.85
CA VAL A 171 4.72 -24.58 -17.30
C VAL A 171 6.25 -24.51 -17.42
N GLU A 172 6.79 -23.45 -18.03
CA GLU A 172 8.23 -23.26 -18.17
C GLU A 172 8.93 -23.21 -16.79
N GLN A 173 8.32 -22.54 -15.81
CA GLN A 173 8.88 -22.49 -14.44
C GLN A 173 8.78 -23.84 -13.72
N THR A 174 7.69 -24.59 -13.90
CA THR A 174 7.57 -25.96 -13.38
C THR A 174 8.66 -26.87 -13.92
N GLN A 175 8.88 -26.85 -15.24
CA GLN A 175 9.93 -27.66 -15.86
C GLN A 175 11.31 -27.30 -15.31
N LYS A 176 11.63 -26.00 -15.19
CA LYS A 176 12.91 -25.54 -14.62
C LYS A 176 13.15 -26.08 -13.22
N GLU A 177 12.14 -26.09 -12.36
CA GLU A 177 12.31 -26.54 -10.98
C GLU A 177 12.48 -28.06 -10.89
N VAL A 178 11.72 -28.82 -11.68
CA VAL A 178 11.89 -30.27 -11.81
C VAL A 178 13.32 -30.63 -12.26
N PHE A 179 13.85 -29.92 -13.26
CA PHE A 179 15.23 -30.14 -13.73
C PHE A 179 16.27 -29.81 -12.65
N ARG A 180 16.04 -28.81 -11.80
CA ARG A 180 16.94 -28.47 -10.69
C ARG A 180 16.98 -29.58 -9.66
N HIS A 181 15.82 -30.09 -9.24
CA HIS A 181 15.74 -31.19 -8.29
C HIS A 181 16.42 -32.48 -8.81
N ALA A 182 16.19 -32.83 -10.07
CA ALA A 182 16.84 -34.01 -10.67
C ALA A 182 18.37 -33.89 -10.69
N LYS A 183 18.90 -32.68 -10.88
CA LYS A 183 20.35 -32.43 -10.88
C LYS A 183 20.95 -32.54 -9.47
N ASP A 184 20.26 -32.02 -8.46
CA ASP A 184 20.71 -32.07 -7.07
C ASP A 184 20.72 -33.52 -6.54
N GLU A 185 19.75 -34.35 -6.94
CA GLU A 185 19.74 -35.78 -6.61
C GLU A 185 20.91 -36.54 -7.28
N SER A 186 21.23 -36.22 -8.54
CA SER A 186 22.33 -36.87 -9.26
C SER A 186 23.73 -36.50 -8.72
N ALA A 187 23.86 -35.36 -8.03
CA ALA A 187 25.13 -34.88 -7.47
C ALA A 187 25.48 -35.50 -6.10
N MET A 188 24.54 -36.23 -5.48
CA MET A 188 24.74 -36.95 -4.20
C MET A 188 25.20 -38.40 -4.39
N ASP A 189 25.31 -38.88 -5.63
CA ASP A 189 25.69 -40.26 -5.99
C ASP A 189 27.20 -40.45 -6.28
N ASP A 190 28.05 -39.51 -5.84
CA ASP A 190 29.53 -39.66 -5.83
C ASP A 190 29.97 -40.61 -4.69
N TYR A 191 29.39 -41.80 -4.71
CA TYR A 191 29.59 -42.89 -3.76
C TYR A 191 30.98 -43.50 -3.97
N ASP A 192 31.75 -43.54 -2.88
CA ASP A 192 33.07 -44.14 -2.77
C ASP A 192 33.07 -45.59 -3.33
N PRO A 193 33.88 -45.89 -4.38
CA PRO A 193 33.90 -47.20 -5.02
C PRO A 193 34.43 -48.35 -4.14
N GLU A 194 34.89 -48.10 -2.91
CA GLU A 194 35.38 -49.16 -2.01
C GLU A 194 34.35 -49.74 -1.02
N ALA A 195 33.09 -49.28 -1.02
CA ALA A 195 32.04 -49.86 -0.19
C ALA A 195 31.45 -51.15 -0.82
N VAL A 196 31.75 -52.29 -0.19
CA VAL A 196 31.35 -53.65 -0.57
C VAL A 196 29.84 -53.79 -0.87
N PRO A 197 29.43 -54.44 -1.98
CA PRO A 197 28.05 -54.52 -2.41
C PRO A 197 27.26 -55.55 -1.57
N LEU A 198 26.37 -55.07 -0.70
CA LEU A 198 25.29 -55.89 -0.16
C LEU A 198 24.11 -55.92 -1.14
N MET A 199 23.68 -57.12 -1.46
CA MET A 199 22.64 -57.46 -2.42
C MET A 199 21.34 -56.65 -2.27
N GLY A 200 20.87 -56.16 -3.42
CA GLY A 200 19.45 -56.24 -3.79
C GLY A 200 18.53 -55.17 -3.24
N ASN A 201 18.52 -54.00 -3.89
CA ASN A 201 17.32 -53.16 -3.90
C ASN A 201 17.02 -52.72 -5.35
N PRO A 202 16.04 -53.32 -6.03
CA PRO A 202 15.57 -52.83 -7.32
C PRO A 202 14.69 -51.60 -7.08
N ARG A 203 15.32 -50.46 -6.80
CA ARG A 203 14.67 -49.14 -6.78
C ARG A 203 15.50 -48.16 -7.60
N ARG A 204 15.80 -48.51 -8.84
CA ARG A 204 16.25 -47.51 -9.83
C ARG A 204 15.04 -46.97 -10.56
N HIS A 205 14.61 -45.80 -10.07
CA HIS A 205 13.96 -44.72 -10.80
C HIS A 205 13.03 -45.13 -11.93
N SER A 206 11.76 -45.30 -11.57
CA SER A 206 10.70 -44.80 -12.45
C SER A 206 11.02 -43.33 -12.69
N MET A 207 11.56 -43.00 -13.87
CA MET A 207 11.42 -41.65 -14.41
C MET A 207 9.92 -41.38 -14.37
N LEU A 208 9.46 -40.66 -13.35
CA LEU A 208 8.12 -40.11 -13.33
C LEU A 208 8.04 -39.30 -14.62
N SER A 209 7.25 -39.79 -15.58
CA SER A 209 6.98 -39.09 -16.82
C SER A 209 6.25 -37.81 -16.43
N PHE A 210 7.01 -36.72 -16.31
CA PHE A 210 6.44 -35.42 -16.01
C PHE A 210 5.52 -35.04 -17.16
N PRO A 211 4.29 -34.58 -16.89
CA PRO A 211 3.43 -34.10 -17.95
C PRO A 211 4.09 -32.86 -18.57
N GLU A 212 4.36 -32.89 -19.88
CA GLU A 212 5.05 -31.79 -20.58
C GLU A 212 4.27 -30.46 -20.50
N ASP A 213 2.95 -30.53 -20.31
CA ASP A 213 2.02 -29.40 -20.29
C ASP A 213 1.26 -29.26 -18.95
N ALA A 214 1.95 -29.42 -17.82
CA ALA A 214 1.33 -29.22 -16.51
C ALA A 214 2.08 -28.22 -15.64
N VAL A 215 1.33 -27.60 -14.73
CA VAL A 215 1.79 -26.58 -13.81
C VAL A 215 1.80 -27.14 -12.39
N SER A 216 2.95 -27.09 -11.73
CA SER A 216 3.08 -27.38 -10.30
C SER A 216 2.73 -26.15 -9.46
N LEU A 217 2.61 -26.34 -8.15
CA LEU A 217 2.41 -25.25 -7.18
C LEU A 217 3.52 -24.19 -7.29
N GLU A 218 4.77 -24.61 -7.43
CA GLU A 218 5.94 -23.74 -7.54
C GLU A 218 5.91 -22.95 -8.85
N GLY A 219 5.56 -23.59 -9.97
CA GLY A 219 5.41 -22.91 -11.25
C GLY A 219 4.29 -21.88 -11.24
N LEU A 220 3.16 -22.21 -10.61
CA LEU A 220 2.06 -21.27 -10.40
C LEU A 220 2.50 -20.10 -9.50
N GLY A 221 3.21 -20.38 -8.41
CA GLY A 221 3.75 -19.37 -7.51
C GLY A 221 4.73 -18.43 -8.20
N ALA A 222 5.62 -18.97 -9.04
CA ALA A 222 6.58 -18.20 -9.82
C ALA A 222 5.88 -17.31 -10.86
N MET A 223 4.84 -17.83 -11.53
CA MET A 223 3.99 -17.05 -12.43
C MET A 223 3.32 -15.89 -11.70
N ILE A 224 2.67 -16.16 -10.56
CA ILE A 224 2.01 -15.10 -9.76
C ILE A 224 3.05 -14.06 -9.32
N ALA A 225 4.21 -14.49 -8.84
CA ALA A 225 5.26 -13.59 -8.39
C ALA A 225 5.76 -12.66 -9.53
N GLU A 226 6.00 -13.23 -10.71
CA GLU A 226 6.46 -12.49 -11.89
C GLU A 226 5.40 -11.48 -12.35
N PHE A 227 4.21 -11.97 -12.68
CA PHE A 227 3.19 -11.14 -13.34
C PHE A 227 2.44 -10.22 -12.39
N CYS A 228 2.20 -10.65 -11.15
CA CYS A 228 1.60 -9.79 -10.14
C CYS A 228 2.66 -8.91 -9.44
N GLY A 229 3.94 -8.95 -9.83
CA GLY A 229 4.97 -8.02 -9.37
C GLY A 229 5.31 -8.14 -7.88
N GLY A 230 5.13 -9.31 -7.28
CA GLY A 230 5.21 -9.51 -5.83
C GLY A 230 4.13 -8.73 -5.06
N ILE A 231 3.03 -8.34 -5.71
CA ILE A 231 1.88 -7.78 -5.03
C ILE A 231 1.31 -8.86 -4.12
N GLY A 232 1.53 -8.71 -2.82
CA GLY A 232 1.11 -9.66 -1.80
C GLY A 232 2.20 -10.69 -1.56
N GLU A 233 2.87 -10.59 -0.42
CA GLU A 233 3.56 -11.72 0.20
C GLU A 233 2.48 -12.76 0.55
N TYR A 234 2.07 -13.51 -0.47
CA TYR A 234 1.22 -14.66 -0.31
C TYR A 234 2.07 -15.72 0.39
N SER A 235 1.57 -16.24 1.51
CA SER A 235 2.26 -17.37 2.10
C SER A 235 2.12 -18.56 1.15
N SER A 236 3.12 -19.45 1.12
CA SER A 236 3.00 -20.70 0.36
C SER A 236 1.73 -21.45 0.75
N ALA A 237 1.35 -21.39 2.03
CA ALA A 237 0.10 -21.95 2.55
C ALA A 237 -1.17 -21.36 1.90
N ASP A 238 -1.23 -20.05 1.67
CA ASP A 238 -2.38 -19.41 1.00
C ASP A 238 -2.53 -19.92 -0.45
N LEU A 239 -1.40 -20.12 -1.14
CA LEU A 239 -1.38 -20.66 -2.50
C LEU A 239 -1.69 -22.16 -2.54
N GLU A 240 -1.18 -22.93 -1.58
CA GLU A 240 -1.46 -24.36 -1.41
C GLU A 240 -2.96 -24.62 -1.22
N GLU A 241 -3.64 -23.80 -0.42
CA GLU A 241 -5.10 -23.93 -0.21
C GLU A 241 -5.87 -23.77 -1.54
N VAL A 242 -5.52 -22.78 -2.36
CA VAL A 242 -6.20 -22.57 -3.64
C VAL A 242 -5.78 -23.60 -4.67
N PHE A 243 -4.51 -23.99 -4.69
CA PHE A 243 -3.99 -25.01 -5.61
C PHE A 243 -4.65 -26.36 -5.36
N SER A 244 -4.74 -26.79 -4.10
CA SER A 244 -5.38 -28.05 -3.71
C SER A 244 -6.89 -28.09 -4.00
N LEU A 245 -7.56 -26.93 -4.05
CA LEU A 245 -8.95 -26.85 -4.49
C LEU A 245 -9.12 -27.16 -5.99
N ILE A 246 -8.07 -26.93 -6.78
CA ILE A 246 -8.09 -27.04 -8.24
C ILE A 246 -7.43 -28.34 -8.72
N ASP A 247 -6.41 -28.84 -8.04
CA ASP A 247 -5.78 -30.14 -8.29
C ASP A 247 -6.75 -31.27 -7.92
N ARG A 248 -7.72 -31.53 -8.81
CA ARG A 248 -8.83 -32.47 -8.63
C ARG A 248 -8.35 -33.88 -8.28
N TYR A 249 -7.14 -34.23 -8.70
CA TYR A 249 -6.57 -35.57 -8.58
C TYR A 249 -5.50 -35.68 -7.50
N GLY A 250 -5.12 -34.58 -6.84
CA GLY A 250 -4.06 -34.55 -5.83
C GLY A 250 -2.70 -34.99 -6.40
N THR A 251 -2.46 -34.68 -7.67
CA THR A 251 -1.24 -35.11 -8.38
C THR A 251 -0.03 -34.20 -8.09
N GLY A 252 -0.27 -33.02 -7.52
CA GLY A 252 0.72 -31.95 -7.40
C GLY A 252 0.87 -31.13 -8.69
N PHE A 253 0.07 -31.42 -9.71
CA PHE A 253 0.10 -30.77 -11.01
C PHE A 253 -1.32 -30.43 -11.47
N ILE A 254 -1.47 -29.30 -12.16
CA ILE A 254 -2.71 -28.90 -12.81
C ILE A 254 -2.48 -28.76 -14.31
N ASP A 255 -3.40 -29.29 -15.10
CA ASP A 255 -3.38 -29.16 -16.55
C ASP A 255 -3.98 -27.82 -17.00
N ARG A 256 -4.16 -27.65 -18.31
CA ARG A 256 -4.72 -26.41 -18.85
C ARG A 256 -6.18 -26.18 -18.44
N GLU A 257 -6.99 -27.22 -18.37
CA GLU A 257 -8.40 -27.10 -18.00
C GLU A 257 -8.54 -26.68 -16.52
N ASP A 258 -7.73 -27.29 -15.66
CA ASP A 258 -7.63 -26.96 -14.25
C ASP A 258 -7.11 -25.53 -14.05
N TYR A 259 -6.11 -25.11 -14.83
CA TYR A 259 -5.62 -23.73 -14.80
C TYR A 259 -6.68 -22.70 -15.21
N ASP A 260 -7.44 -22.97 -16.26
CA ASP A 260 -8.53 -22.09 -16.67
C ASP A 260 -9.63 -22.03 -15.59
N ALA A 261 -9.92 -23.16 -14.93
CA ALA A 261 -10.83 -23.21 -13.79
C ALA A 261 -10.30 -22.37 -12.60
N PHE A 262 -9.00 -22.44 -12.30
CA PHE A 262 -8.33 -21.60 -11.30
C PHE A 262 -8.53 -20.11 -11.59
N LEU A 263 -8.31 -19.68 -12.82
CA LEU A 263 -8.51 -18.29 -13.21
C LEU A 263 -9.97 -17.86 -13.05
N VAL A 264 -10.93 -18.72 -13.43
CA VAL A 264 -12.35 -18.42 -13.24
C VAL A 264 -12.71 -18.31 -11.76
N VAL A 265 -12.25 -19.22 -10.91
CA VAL A 265 -12.53 -19.20 -9.46
C VAL A 265 -12.03 -17.91 -8.82
N LEU A 266 -10.84 -17.44 -9.22
CA LEU A 266 -10.24 -16.25 -8.64
C LEU A 266 -10.73 -14.95 -9.27
N THR A 267 -11.16 -14.94 -10.52
CA THR A 267 -11.63 -13.71 -11.18
C THR A 267 -13.14 -13.50 -11.09
N LYS A 268 -13.92 -14.56 -10.85
CA LYS A 268 -15.38 -14.46 -10.73
C LYS A 268 -15.72 -13.54 -9.56
N LYS A 269 -16.29 -12.37 -9.88
CA LYS A 269 -16.77 -11.43 -8.87
C LYS A 269 -17.75 -12.16 -7.97
N GLU A 270 -17.43 -12.29 -6.68
CA GLU A 270 -18.43 -12.67 -5.70
C GLU A 270 -19.57 -11.65 -5.81
N SER A 271 -20.73 -12.11 -6.27
CA SER A 271 -21.88 -11.26 -6.58
C SER A 271 -22.25 -10.42 -5.36
N ASP A 272 -22.01 -9.10 -5.44
CA ASP A 272 -22.57 -7.95 -4.74
C ASP A 272 -22.81 -7.94 -3.22
N ARG A 273 -22.70 -9.06 -2.49
CA ARG A 273 -23.00 -9.12 -1.05
C ARG A 273 -21.88 -8.61 -0.14
N GLN A 274 -20.61 -8.69 -0.57
CA GLN A 274 -19.48 -8.16 0.21
C GLN A 274 -19.12 -6.70 -0.11
N SER A 275 -19.58 -6.17 -1.26
CA SER A 275 -19.52 -4.73 -1.56
C SER A 275 -20.34 -3.93 -0.54
N ALA A 276 -21.41 -4.51 0.03
CA ALA A 276 -22.21 -3.88 1.07
C ALA A 276 -21.39 -3.57 2.32
N LYS A 277 -20.61 -4.50 2.88
CA LYS A 277 -19.85 -4.27 4.12
C LYS A 277 -18.67 -3.30 3.97
N SER A 278 -17.94 -3.33 2.85
CA SER A 278 -16.88 -2.33 2.59
C SER A 278 -17.46 -0.96 2.23
N LYS A 279 -18.58 -0.91 1.49
CA LYS A 279 -19.34 0.35 1.32
C LYS A 279 -19.97 0.81 2.63
N GLU A 280 -20.35 -0.09 3.53
CA GLU A 280 -20.95 0.21 4.84
C GLU A 280 -19.88 0.73 5.80
N LEU A 281 -18.66 0.19 5.81
CA LEU A 281 -17.53 0.74 6.54
C LEU A 281 -17.06 2.08 5.95
N ALA A 282 -16.94 2.18 4.62
CA ALA A 282 -16.63 3.44 3.95
C ALA A 282 -17.72 4.49 4.16
N THR A 283 -19.00 4.11 4.16
CA THR A 283 -20.13 5.01 4.50
C THR A 283 -20.30 5.20 5.99
N HIS A 284 -19.73 4.36 6.86
CA HIS A 284 -19.69 4.55 8.31
C HIS A 284 -18.61 5.56 8.70
N ILE A 285 -17.44 5.47 8.06
CA ILE A 285 -16.36 6.46 8.15
C ILE A 285 -16.82 7.77 7.49
N ASP A 286 -17.44 7.71 6.30
CA ASP A 286 -18.00 8.89 5.64
C ASP A 286 -19.17 9.47 6.45
N ARG A 287 -20.04 8.67 7.10
CA ARG A 287 -21.07 9.16 8.05
C ARG A 287 -20.47 9.68 9.35
N MET A 288 -19.35 9.15 9.85
CA MET A 288 -18.64 9.73 10.98
C MET A 288 -18.13 11.13 10.61
N LEU A 289 -17.65 11.30 9.38
CA LEU A 289 -17.15 12.57 8.87
C LEU A 289 -18.26 13.54 8.38
N THR A 290 -19.40 13.04 7.89
CA THR A 290 -20.53 13.86 7.38
C THR A 290 -21.66 14.09 8.38
N LYS A 291 -21.89 13.23 9.38
CA LYS A 291 -22.84 13.54 10.48
C LYS A 291 -22.33 14.67 11.38
N SER A 292 -21.06 15.04 11.28
CA SER A 292 -20.53 16.28 11.85
C SER A 292 -20.95 17.54 11.11
N LEU A 293 -21.59 17.45 9.94
CA LEU A 293 -21.82 18.61 9.10
C LEU A 293 -23.22 19.20 9.14
N HIS A 294 -24.27 18.55 9.66
CA HIS A 294 -25.63 19.15 9.74
C HIS A 294 -26.39 18.81 11.03
N THR A 295 -26.49 19.75 11.97
CA THR A 295 -27.75 20.09 12.69
C THR A 295 -27.71 21.51 13.23
N LYS A 296 -28.76 22.26 12.89
CA LYS A 296 -29.06 23.61 13.34
C LYS A 296 -29.44 23.63 14.83
N SER A 297 -29.01 24.70 15.50
CA SER A 297 -29.66 25.47 16.58
C SER A 297 -30.98 24.92 17.17
N MET A 298 -31.02 24.68 18.48
CA MET A 298 -31.71 25.55 19.46
C MET A 298 -31.54 25.07 20.92
N HIS A 299 -31.43 26.06 21.80
CA HIS A 299 -31.55 26.16 23.28
C HIS A 299 -31.60 24.94 24.21
N GLY A 300 -30.87 25.09 25.34
CA GLY A 300 -31.25 24.51 26.64
C GLY A 300 -30.08 24.33 27.60
N LEU A 301 -29.86 25.32 28.48
CA LEU A 301 -28.96 25.23 29.64
C LEU A 301 -29.34 24.04 30.55
N SER A 302 -28.37 23.23 30.97
CA SER A 302 -28.35 22.71 32.34
C SER A 302 -26.95 22.20 32.71
N VAL A 303 -26.46 22.72 33.82
CA VAL A 303 -25.20 22.38 34.49
C VAL A 303 -25.44 21.13 35.33
N HIS A 304 -24.67 20.07 35.12
CA HIS A 304 -24.40 19.10 36.18
C HIS A 304 -23.01 18.45 36.04
N LYS A 305 -22.27 18.49 37.15
CA LYS A 305 -21.03 17.75 37.43
C LYS A 305 -21.30 16.24 37.45
N SER A 306 -20.47 15.43 36.79
CA SER A 306 -20.21 14.03 37.19
C SER A 306 -19.08 13.38 36.38
N ASN A 307 -18.07 12.93 37.12
CA ASN A 307 -17.23 11.72 37.02
C ASN A 307 -16.57 11.29 35.70
N HIS A 308 -15.24 11.25 35.79
CA HIS A 308 -14.29 10.54 34.94
C HIS A 308 -14.63 9.05 34.80
N LEU A 309 -15.02 8.62 33.60
CA LEU A 309 -14.57 7.37 32.98
C LEU A 309 -15.05 7.35 31.51
N GLY A 310 -14.13 7.19 30.56
CA GLY A 310 -14.42 6.80 29.17
C GLY A 310 -15.23 7.79 28.33
N ARG A 311 -14.74 9.01 28.12
CA ARG A 311 -15.37 9.96 27.18
C ARG A 311 -14.69 9.87 25.82
N ARG A 312 -15.29 9.13 24.88
CA ARG A 312 -15.00 9.27 23.45
C ARG A 312 -15.34 10.71 23.07
N CYS A 313 -14.33 11.49 22.71
CA CYS A 313 -14.49 12.86 22.23
C CYS A 313 -15.30 12.83 20.93
N SER A 314 -16.51 13.39 20.95
CA SER A 314 -17.32 13.46 19.73
C SER A 314 -16.66 14.43 18.74
N LEU A 315 -16.78 14.19 17.43
CA LEU A 315 -16.26 15.11 16.40
C LEU A 315 -16.80 16.55 16.59
N GLN A 316 -17.98 16.71 17.21
CA GLN A 316 -18.52 18.02 17.60
C GLN A 316 -17.75 18.64 18.78
N GLU A 317 -17.31 17.84 19.76
CA GLU A 317 -16.40 18.27 20.82
C GLU A 317 -15.01 18.57 20.25
N THR A 318 -14.47 17.77 19.31
CA THR A 318 -13.20 18.05 18.62
C THR A 318 -13.28 19.28 17.72
N VAL A 319 -14.37 19.48 16.98
CA VAL A 319 -14.61 20.68 16.16
C VAL A 319 -14.89 21.91 17.03
N ASN A 320 -15.56 21.75 18.18
CA ASN A 320 -15.69 22.82 19.16
C ASN A 320 -14.35 23.10 19.85
N LEU A 321 -13.53 22.08 20.14
CA LEU A 321 -12.16 22.24 20.65
C LEU A 321 -11.30 22.96 19.62
N MET A 322 -11.35 22.56 18.35
CA MET A 322 -10.68 23.23 17.23
C MET A 322 -11.17 24.67 17.07
N ARG A 323 -12.48 24.92 17.20
CA ARG A 323 -13.05 26.27 17.11
C ARG A 323 -12.68 27.12 18.33
N ILE A 324 -12.60 26.53 19.52
CA ILE A 324 -12.13 27.19 20.75
C ILE A 324 -10.62 27.46 20.66
N MET A 325 -9.81 26.52 20.15
CA MET A 325 -8.36 26.69 19.94
C MET A 325 -8.03 27.69 18.83
N VAL A 326 -8.89 27.81 17.81
CA VAL A 326 -8.78 28.82 16.74
C VAL A 326 -9.28 30.19 17.19
N ASN A 327 -10.24 30.25 18.12
CA ASN A 327 -10.80 31.50 18.65
C ASN A 327 -10.15 32.00 19.95
N GLU A 328 -9.46 31.16 20.72
CA GLU A 328 -8.57 31.56 21.81
C GLU A 328 -7.26 32.08 21.21
N SER A 329 -7.41 33.33 20.79
CA SER A 329 -6.52 34.17 20.03
C SER A 329 -5.25 34.61 20.79
N ASP A 330 -4.48 33.65 21.30
CA ASP A 330 -3.08 33.85 21.70
C ASP A 330 -2.10 32.86 21.04
N LYS A 331 -2.58 31.82 20.33
CA LYS A 331 -1.74 30.83 19.63
C LYS A 331 -1.52 31.14 18.15
N LYS A 332 -1.07 32.36 17.83
CA LYS A 332 -0.44 32.66 16.52
C LYS A 332 0.80 31.78 16.22
N ASP A 333 1.24 31.01 17.21
CA ASP A 333 2.49 30.26 17.22
C ASP A 333 2.35 28.76 16.91
N VAL A 334 1.18 28.22 16.57
CA VAL A 334 1.09 26.77 16.30
C VAL A 334 1.58 26.42 14.88
N PHE A 335 1.42 27.34 13.93
CA PHE A 335 1.74 27.09 12.51
C PHE A 335 3.11 27.64 12.08
N HIS A 336 3.82 28.41 12.92
CA HIS A 336 5.10 29.02 12.53
C HIS A 336 6.22 27.97 12.30
N ASP A 337 6.14 26.85 13.00
CA ASP A 337 7.09 25.73 12.90
C ASP A 337 6.65 24.64 11.88
N TRP A 338 5.81 25.04 10.92
CA TRP A 338 5.28 24.15 9.89
C TRP A 338 5.58 24.64 8.48
N SER A 339 5.96 23.69 7.63
CA SER A 339 6.17 23.92 6.21
C SER A 339 5.28 23.00 5.35
N ILE A 340 4.76 23.55 4.25
CA ILE A 340 4.10 22.80 3.18
C ILE A 340 5.07 22.73 2.00
N PHE A 341 5.31 21.51 1.54
CA PHE A 341 6.05 21.23 0.30
C PHE A 341 5.09 20.70 -0.74
N TYR A 342 5.04 21.30 -1.92
CA TYR A 342 4.22 20.78 -3.01
C TYR A 342 5.07 20.33 -4.19
N CYS A 343 4.88 19.09 -4.65
CA CYS A 343 5.39 18.65 -5.94
C CYS A 343 4.27 18.08 -6.82
N GLY A 344 4.13 18.66 -8.01
CA GLY A 344 3.21 18.17 -9.02
C GLY A 344 2.79 19.21 -10.06
N GLY A 345 2.07 18.74 -11.08
CA GLY A 345 1.68 19.58 -12.23
C GLY A 345 0.37 20.36 -12.06
N SER A 346 -0.35 20.23 -10.94
CA SER A 346 -1.69 20.85 -10.80
C SER A 346 -1.61 22.28 -10.28
N ASN A 347 -1.82 23.24 -11.17
CA ASN A 347 -1.90 24.67 -10.81
C ASN A 347 -3.03 24.96 -9.81
N GLY A 348 -4.16 24.25 -9.90
CA GLY A 348 -5.27 24.40 -8.96
C GLY A 348 -4.89 23.99 -7.54
N ILE A 349 -4.19 22.87 -7.39
CA ILE A 349 -3.67 22.41 -6.09
C ILE A 349 -2.62 23.38 -5.57
N LYS A 350 -1.65 23.79 -6.41
CA LYS A 350 -0.63 24.78 -6.05
C LYS A 350 -1.24 26.08 -5.52
N LYS A 351 -2.25 26.63 -6.21
CA LYS A 351 -2.94 27.85 -5.80
C LYS A 351 -3.65 27.65 -4.45
N ASN A 352 -4.40 26.56 -4.30
CA ASN A 352 -5.08 26.24 -3.05
C ASN A 352 -4.11 26.13 -1.86
N LEU A 353 -3.01 25.38 -2.01
CA LEU A 353 -1.99 25.25 -0.98
C LEU A 353 -1.31 26.59 -0.65
N LYS A 354 -1.08 27.45 -1.65
CA LYS A 354 -0.54 28.80 -1.42
C LYS A 354 -1.51 29.66 -0.61
N ASP A 355 -2.81 29.57 -0.90
CA ASP A 355 -3.86 30.30 -0.18
C ASP A 355 -3.97 29.82 1.27
N ILE A 356 -3.94 28.49 1.50
CA ILE A 356 -3.89 27.88 2.84
C ILE A 356 -2.62 28.35 3.58
N ALA A 357 -1.46 28.25 2.95
CA ALA A 357 -0.21 28.63 3.59
C ALA A 357 -0.19 30.10 4.00
N LYS A 358 -0.69 30.99 3.13
CA LYS A 358 -0.85 32.41 3.45
C LYS A 358 -1.84 32.64 4.60
N LYS A 359 -2.95 31.90 4.63
CA LYS A 359 -3.99 32.03 5.65
C LYS A 359 -3.47 31.66 7.05
N TYR A 360 -2.65 30.61 7.14
CA TYR A 360 -2.17 30.07 8.42
C TYR A 360 -0.73 30.48 8.77
N GLY A 361 -0.04 31.24 7.91
CA GLY A 361 1.35 31.65 8.15
C GLY A 361 2.37 30.51 7.99
N LEU A 362 2.06 29.51 7.18
CA LEU A 362 2.92 28.35 6.90
C LEU A 362 4.01 28.72 5.89
N ALA A 363 5.22 28.19 6.09
CA ALA A 363 6.21 28.21 5.02
C ALA A 363 5.72 27.35 3.84
N PHE A 364 5.89 27.82 2.61
CA PHE A 364 5.43 27.10 1.42
C PHE A 364 6.52 27.03 0.35
N ALA A 365 6.92 25.83 -0.06
CA ALA A 365 7.85 25.57 -1.16
C ALA A 365 7.19 24.74 -2.25
N VAL A 366 7.58 24.99 -3.50
CA VAL A 366 7.03 24.24 -4.65
C VAL A 366 8.17 23.75 -5.50
N GLU A 367 8.26 22.43 -5.65
CA GLU A 367 9.18 21.83 -6.61
C GLU A 367 8.43 21.60 -7.91
N LYS A 368 8.78 22.40 -8.93
CA LYS A 368 8.27 22.26 -10.29
C LYS A 368 9.41 21.73 -11.15
N PHE A 369 9.21 20.56 -11.75
CA PHE A 369 10.02 20.16 -12.88
C PHE A 369 9.53 20.96 -14.08
N ASP A 370 10.30 21.95 -14.52
CA ASP A 370 10.20 22.48 -15.88
C ASP A 370 10.94 21.47 -16.76
N TRP A 371 10.21 20.45 -17.25
CA TRP A 371 10.69 19.47 -18.22
C TRP A 371 10.40 19.93 -19.64
#